data_AF-A0A926G9J5-F1
#
_entry.id   AF-A0A926G9J5-F1
#
_cell.length_a   1.000
_cell.length_b   1.000
_cell.length_c   1.000
_cell.angle_alpha   90.00
_cell.angle_beta   90.00
_cell.angle_gamma   90.00
#
_symmetry.space_group_name_H-M   'P 1'
#
loop_
_entity.id
_entity.type
_entity.pdbx_description
1 polymer ?
#
loop_
_entity_poly.entity_id
_entity_poly.type
_entity_poly.pdbx_seq_one_letter_code
_entity_poly.pdbx_strand_id
1 'polypeptide(L)' 'MDLSFARLERDVAVTAMPTRLAVLMVGIAARQAASPTARIQARISFSVPVEALLAPVHGAFHRVAAQALTRWQEE' A
#
# COMPACT_ATOMS: atom_id res chain seq x y z
N MET A 1 14.04 12.56 -14.98
CA MET A 1 12.95 13.53 -14.72
C MET A 1 12.75 13.53 -13.23
N ASP A 2 13.19 14.60 -12.56
CA ASP A 2 13.14 14.73 -11.11
C ASP A 2 11.74 15.24 -10.71
N LEU A 3 11.01 14.44 -9.93
CA LEU A 3 9.66 14.76 -9.43
C LEU A 3 9.72 15.24 -7.97
N SER A 4 10.75 16.00 -7.65
CA SER A 4 10.84 16.71 -6.38
C SER A 4 9.74 17.78 -6.32
N PHE A 5 8.63 17.45 -5.65
CA PHE A 5 7.67 18.46 -5.18
C PHE A 5 8.37 19.27 -4.10
N ALA A 6 9.17 20.24 -4.54
CA ALA A 6 9.69 21.31 -3.72
C ALA A 6 8.48 21.95 -3.04
N ARG A 7 8.26 21.53 -1.79
CA ARG A 7 7.70 22.34 -0.71
C ARG A 7 6.61 23.26 -1.25
N LEU A 8 5.41 22.68 -1.43
CA LEU A 8 4.17 23.45 -1.51
C LEU A 8 4.30 24.60 -0.52
N GLU A 9 4.45 25.80 -1.07
CA GLU A 9 4.84 27.01 -0.37
C GLU A 9 3.88 27.19 0.80
N ARG A 10 4.36 26.87 2.01
CA ARG A 10 3.62 27.10 3.25
C ARG A 10 3.72 28.58 3.56
N ASP A 11 3.11 29.40 2.72
CA ASP A 11 2.52 30.64 3.21
C ASP A 11 1.08 30.29 3.60
N VAL A 12 0.95 29.44 4.63
CA VAL A 12 -0.36 29.16 5.22
C VAL A 12 -0.67 30.38 6.07
N ALA A 13 -1.20 31.42 5.42
CA ALA A 13 -2.22 32.22 6.08
C ALA A 13 -3.31 31.23 6.51
N VAL A 14 -3.23 30.76 7.76
CA VAL A 14 -4.21 29.88 8.38
C VAL A 14 -5.48 30.71 8.52
N THR A 15 -6.20 30.87 7.41
CA THR A 15 -7.58 31.31 7.47
C THR A 15 -8.29 30.21 8.23
N ALA A 16 -8.77 30.54 9.44
CA ALA A 16 -9.52 29.59 10.24
C ALA A 16 -10.67 29.07 9.36
N MET A 17 -10.64 27.75 9.07
CA MET A 17 -11.62 27.12 8.22
C MET A 17 -13.01 27.43 8.78
N PRO A 18 -13.92 28.07 8.03
CA PRO A 18 -15.26 28.33 8.52
C PRO A 18 -15.90 27.01 8.97
N THR A 19 -16.51 26.97 10.16
CA THR A 19 -16.99 25.72 10.77
C THR A 19 -17.88 24.90 9.84
N ARG A 20 -18.75 25.55 9.06
CA ARG A 20 -19.61 24.86 8.09
C ARG A 20 -18.83 24.17 6.97
N LEU A 21 -17.73 24.78 6.51
CA LEU A 21 -16.85 24.19 5.50
C LEU A 21 -16.05 23.03 6.08
N ALA A 22 -15.58 23.14 7.33
CA ALA A 22 -14.95 22.02 8.03
C ALA A 22 -15.90 20.82 8.16
N VAL A 23 -17.15 21.05 8.56
CA VAL A 23 -18.19 20.00 8.66
C VAL A 23 -18.45 19.36 7.29
N LEU A 24 -18.58 20.17 6.23
CA LEU A 24 -18.75 19.65 4.86
C LEU A 24 -17.55 18.78 4.46
N MET A 25 -16.33 19.23 4.76
CA MET A 25 -15.11 18.52 4.39
C MET A 25 -14.97 17.19 5.13
N VAL A 26 -15.33 17.14 6.41
CA VAL A 26 -15.43 15.89 7.17
C VAL A 26 -16.41 14.93 6.52
N GLY A 27 -17.60 15.40 6.11
CA GLY A 27 -18.59 14.57 5.43
C GLY A 27 -18.10 14.00 4.10
N ILE A 28 -17.41 14.83 3.31
CA ILE A 28 -16.79 14.40 2.04
C ILE A 28 -15.71 13.35 2.31
N ALA A 29 -14.78 13.63 3.23
CA ALA A 29 -13.70 12.71 3.58
C ALA A 29 -14.24 11.37 4.09
N ALA A 30 -15.26 11.39 4.95
CA ALA A 30 -15.91 10.18 5.45
C ALA A 30 -16.52 9.33 4.32
N ARG A 31 -17.19 9.97 3.35
CA ARG A 31 -17.74 9.27 2.17
C ARG A 31 -16.64 8.70 1.27
N GLN A 32 -15.57 9.44 1.05
CA GLN A 32 -14.43 8.97 0.27
C GLN A 32 -13.77 7.76 0.93
N ALA A 33 -13.53 7.82 2.24
CA ALA A 33 -12.97 6.72 3.02
C ALA A 33 -13.88 5.48 3.07
N ALA A 34 -15.20 5.66 3.06
CA ALA A 34 -16.17 4.57 3.06
C ALA A 34 -16.48 3.99 1.66
N SER A 35 -15.92 4.57 0.60
CA SER A 35 -16.19 4.14 -0.78
C SER A 35 -15.76 2.68 -1.02
N PRO A 36 -16.39 1.97 -1.98
CA PRO A 36 -16.00 0.61 -2.33
C PRO A 36 -14.53 0.49 -2.73
N THR A 37 -14.02 1.46 -3.50
CA THR A 37 -12.62 1.50 -3.93
C THR A 37 -11.67 1.70 -2.75
N ALA A 38 -11.96 2.62 -1.84
CA ALA A 38 -11.13 2.83 -0.64
C ALA A 38 -11.11 1.59 0.26
N ARG A 39 -12.23 0.87 0.38
CA ARG A 39 -12.31 -0.40 1.12
C ARG A 39 -11.46 -1.49 0.49
N ILE A 40 -11.50 -1.62 -0.83
CA ILE A 40 -10.66 -2.59 -1.55
C ILE A 40 -9.18 -2.20 -1.40
N GLN A 41 -8.84 -0.92 -1.58
CA GLN A 41 -7.48 -0.42 -1.41
C GLN A 41 -6.96 -0.66 0.02
N ALA A 42 -7.78 -0.46 1.05
CA ALA A 42 -7.42 -0.73 2.43
C ALA A 42 -7.14 -2.21 2.69
N ARG A 43 -7.87 -3.13 2.01
CA ARG A 43 -7.59 -4.57 2.08
C ARG A 43 -6.29 -4.95 1.39
N ILE A 44 -5.98 -4.34 0.25
CA ILE A 44 -4.71 -4.55 -0.47
C ILE A 44 -3.53 -3.98 0.33
N SER A 45 -3.73 -2.81 0.93
CA SER A 45 -2.71 -2.12 1.72
C SER A 45 -2.52 -2.73 3.12
N PHE A 46 -3.42 -3.62 3.55
CA PHE A 46 -3.24 -4.39 4.77
C PHE A 46 -2.04 -5.31 4.55
N SER A 47 -0.95 -5.00 5.25
CA SER A 47 0.31 -5.72 5.16
C SER A 47 0.14 -7.14 5.71
N VAL A 48 -0.30 -8.06 4.87
CA VAL A 48 0.16 -9.44 4.99
C VAL A 48 1.63 -9.39 4.59
N PRO A 49 2.56 -10.04 5.32
CA PRO A 49 3.94 -10.15 4.85
C PRO A 49 3.91 -10.68 3.41
N VAL A 50 4.30 -9.83 2.45
CA VAL A 50 4.24 -10.14 1.01
C VAL A 50 5.07 -11.39 0.73
N GLU A 51 6.14 -11.58 1.50
CA GLU A 51 6.96 -12.78 1.49
C GLU A 51 6.12 -14.04 1.74
N ALA A 52 5.13 -14.02 2.63
CA ALA A 52 4.30 -15.20 2.93
C ALA A 52 3.25 -15.48 1.85
N LEU A 53 2.76 -14.45 1.15
CA LEU A 53 1.80 -14.61 0.04
C LEU A 53 2.48 -15.10 -1.24
N LEU A 54 3.75 -14.75 -1.44
CA LEU A 54 4.56 -15.16 -2.58
C LEU A 54 5.49 -16.34 -2.27
N ALA A 55 5.51 -16.81 -1.02
CA ALA A 55 6.28 -17.98 -0.63
C ALA A 55 5.66 -19.24 -1.25
N PRO A 56 6.43 -20.02 -2.02
CA PRO A 56 5.96 -21.32 -2.50
C PRO A 56 5.68 -22.23 -1.31
N VAL A 57 4.62 -23.05 -1.37
CA VAL A 57 4.22 -24.01 -0.31
C VAL A 57 5.37 -24.93 0.10
N HIS A 58 6.29 -25.21 -0.82
CA HIS A 58 7.44 -26.09 -0.61
C HIS A 58 8.78 -25.34 -0.49
N GLY A 59 8.76 -24.01 -0.34
CA GLY A 59 9.95 -23.16 -0.28
C GLY A 59 10.64 -22.93 -1.63
N ALA A 60 10.22 -23.61 -2.70
CA ALA A 60 10.73 -23.42 -4.06
C ALA A 60 9.58 -23.23 -5.07
N PHE A 61 9.73 -22.26 -5.98
CA PHE A 61 8.76 -22.01 -7.05
C PHE A 61 8.61 -23.22 -7.99
N HIS A 62 9.68 -24.00 -8.16
CA HIS A 62 9.68 -25.23 -8.95
C HIS A 62 10.39 -26.37 -8.20
N ARG A 63 9.60 -27.16 -7.46
CA ARG A 63 10.09 -28.20 -6.54
C ARG A 63 11.05 -29.19 -7.19
N VAL A 64 10.74 -29.68 -8.38
CA VAL A 64 11.54 -30.72 -9.06
C VAL A 64 12.93 -30.19 -9.43
N ALA A 65 13.02 -28.93 -9.86
CA ALA A 65 14.29 -28.32 -10.23
C ALA A 65 15.16 -28.06 -9.00
N ALA A 66 14.57 -27.56 -7.91
CA ALA A 66 15.28 -27.38 -6.65
C ALA A 66 15.86 -28.72 -6.14
N GLN A 67 15.05 -29.79 -6.16
CA GLN A 67 15.50 -31.13 -5.76
C GLN A 67 16.60 -31.71 -6.65
N ALA A 68 16.61 -31.38 -7.94
CA ALA A 68 17.68 -31.81 -8.84
C ALA A 68 19.00 -31.08 -8.51
N LEU A 69 18.94 -29.77 -8.26
CA LEU A 69 20.10 -28.95 -7.90
C LEU A 69 20.68 -29.33 -6.53
N THR A 70 19.84 -29.60 -5.53
CA THR A 70 20.31 -30.03 -4.19
C THR A 70 21.04 -31.37 -4.26
N ARG A 71 20.50 -32.35 -5.00
CA ARG A 71 21.14 -33.66 -5.17
C ARG A 71 22.50 -33.56 -5.87
N TRP A 72 22.61 -32.69 -6.87
CA TRP A 72 23.89 -32.47 -7.55
C TRP A 72 24.98 -31.89 -6.62
N GLN A 73 24.63 -31.10 -5.60
CA GLN A 73 25.62 -30.60 -4.64
C GLN A 73 26.12 -31.66 -3.63
N GLU A 74 25.39 -32.77 -3.49
CA GLU A 74 25.74 -33.86 -2.57
C GLU A 74 26.62 -34.95 -3.24
N GLU A 75 26.82 -34.85 -4.57
CA GLU A 75 27.72 -35.70 -5.37
C GLU A 75 29.11 -35.05 -5.55
#